data_AF-A0A1S8RQJ3-F1
#
_entry.id   AF-A0A1S8RQJ3-F1
#
_cell.length_a   1.000
_cell.length_b   1.000
_cell.length_c   1.000
_cell.angle_alpha   90.00
_cell.angle_beta   90.00
_cell.angle_gamma   90.00
#
_symmetry.space_group_name_H-M   'P 1'
#
loop_
_entity.id
_entity.type
_entity.pdbx_description
1 polymer ?
#
loop_
_entity_poly.entity_id
_entity_poly.type
_entity_poly.pdbx_seq_one_letter_code
_entity_poly.pdbx_strand_id
1 'polypeptide(L)' 'MCKIGILDKLSFLLVLIGSLNWGTIGLFNLNIAKLISMNIPIIERFIYIAVFLGALDLFSLLFRCNLIMDEN' A
#
# COMPACT_ATOMS: atom_id res chain seq x y z
N MET A 1 -16.10 13.68 -12.22
CA MET A 1 -15.82 13.25 -10.82
C MET A 1 -15.30 11.83 -10.86
N CYS A 2 -14.10 11.58 -10.36
CA CYS A 2 -13.55 10.23 -10.36
C CYS A 2 -14.35 9.31 -9.43
N LYS A 3 -14.70 8.11 -9.91
CA LYS A 3 -15.45 7.14 -9.11
C LYS A 3 -14.46 6.26 -8.35
N ILE A 4 -14.38 6.45 -7.05
CA ILE A 4 -13.55 5.65 -6.15
C ILE A 4 -14.33 4.40 -5.75
N GLY A 5 -13.82 3.22 -6.13
CA GLY A 5 -14.37 1.92 -5.80
C GLY A 5 -14.06 1.48 -4.36
N ILE A 6 -14.64 0.35 -3.96
CA ILE A 6 -14.35 -0.26 -2.65
C ILE A 6 -12.89 -0.75 -2.58
N LEU A 7 -12.37 -1.26 -3.70
CA LEU A 7 -11.00 -1.76 -3.82
C LEU A 7 -10.00 -0.63 -3.65
N ASP A 8 -10.21 0.52 -4.30
CA ASP A 8 -9.32 1.67 -4.18
C ASP A 8 -9.20 2.18 -2.72
N LYS A 9 -10.31 2.15 -1.96
CA LYS A 9 -10.30 2.50 -0.52
C LYS A 9 -9.52 1.48 0.31
N LEU A 10 -9.67 0.20 0.00
CA LEU A 10 -8.94 -0.87 0.68
C LEU A 10 -7.45 -0.79 0.35
N SER A 11 -7.10 -0.57 -0.92
CA SER A 11 -5.74 -0.32 -1.41
C SER A 11 -5.11 0.87 -0.68
N PHE A 12 -5.85 1.97 -0.53
CA PHE A 12 -5.38 3.14 0.23
C PHE A 12 -5.04 2.79 1.69
N LEU A 13 -5.95 2.12 2.40
CA LEU A 13 -5.74 1.73 3.79
C LEU A 13 -4.54 0.77 3.92
N LEU A 14 -4.45 -0.21 3.01
CA LEU A 14 -3.40 -1.22 3.00
C LEU A 14 -2.02 -0.58 2.79
N VAL A 15 -1.91 0.32 1.82
CA VAL A 15 -0.66 1.05 1.52
C VAL A 15 -0.28 1.99 2.67
N LEU A 16 -1.25 2.63 3.31
CA LEU A 16 -1.02 3.50 4.46
C LEU A 16 -0.45 2.73 5.66
N ILE A 17 -0.99 1.54 5.95
CA ILE A 17 -0.45 0.67 6.99
C ILE A 17 0.94 0.14 6.59
N GLY A 18 1.13 -0.23 5.32
CA GLY A 18 2.41 -0.71 4.79
C GLY A 18 3.53 0.34 4.87
N SER A 19 3.23 1.60 4.53
CA SER A 19 4.18 2.71 4.61
C SER A 19 4.55 3.05 6.06
N LEU A 20 3.59 2.95 6.99
CA LEU A 20 3.88 3.05 8.43
C LEU A 20 4.85 1.96 8.89
N ASN A 21 4.65 0.69 8.49
CA ASN A 21 5.57 -0.39 8.83
C ASN A 21 6.99 -0.14 8.30
N TRP A 22 7.14 0.32 7.05
CA TRP A 22 8.47 0.67 6.53
C TRP A 22 9.07 1.90 7.22
N GLY A 23 8.25 2.88 7.61
CA GLY A 23 8.68 4.02 8.42
C GLY A 23 9.21 3.59 9.79
N THR A 24 8.55 2.66 10.49
CA THR A 24 9.04 2.15 11.78
C THR A 24 10.31 1.31 11.64
N ILE A 25 10.48 0.60 10.53
CA ILE A 25 11.75 -0.09 10.21
C ILE A 25 12.87 0.94 10.05
N GLY A 26 12.65 2.01 9.29
CA GLY A 26 13.68 3.04 9.05
C GLY A 26 14.05 3.83 10.30
N LEU A 27 13.08 4.16 11.15
CA LEU A 27 13.30 5.01 12.35
C LEU A 27 13.77 4.21 13.57
N PHE A 28 13.22 3.01 13.78
CA PHE A 28 13.39 2.28 15.04
C PHE A 28 13.92 0.85 14.82
N ASN A 29 14.19 0.42 13.58
CA ASN A 29 14.46 -0.98 13.22
C ASN A 29 13.36 -1.95 13.69
N LEU A 30 12.13 -1.45 13.85
CA LEU A 30 10.98 -2.24 14.29
C LEU A 30 10.14 -2.66 13.08
N ASN A 31 10.12 -3.96 12.81
CA ASN A 31 9.29 -4.55 11.75
C ASN A 31 7.98 -5.12 12.35
N ILE A 32 6.90 -4.36 12.20
CA ILE A 32 5.55 -4.71 12.68
C ILE A 32 5.00 -5.88 11.85
N ALA A 33 5.25 -5.91 10.54
CA ALA A 33 4.83 -7.03 9.69
C ALA A 33 5.48 -8.36 10.14
N LYS A 34 6.74 -8.31 10.58
CA LYS A 34 7.45 -9.45 11.17
C LYS A 34 6.86 -9.89 12.52
N LEU A 35 6.43 -8.94 13.34
CA LEU A 35 5.75 -9.23 14.60
C LEU A 35 4.41 -9.95 14.35
N ILE A 36 3.63 -9.45 13.40
CA ILE A 36 2.32 -10.01 13.01
C ILE A 36 2.49 -11.39 12.36
N SER A 37 3.54 -11.58 11.57
CA SER A 37 3.82 -12.85 10.89
C SER A 37 4.37 -13.95 11.80
N MET A 38 4.56 -13.68 13.10
CA MET A 38 5.23 -14.58 14.05
C MET A 38 6.61 -15.04 13.55
N ASN A 39 7.34 -14.15 12.87
CA ASN A 39 8.63 -14.44 12.21
C ASN A 39 8.57 -15.51 11.11
N ILE A 40 7.40 -15.79 10.54
CA ILE A 40 7.26 -16.71 9.42
C ILE A 40 7.53 -15.94 8.11
N PRO A 41 8.65 -16.22 7.41
CA PRO A 41 9.10 -15.40 6.29
C PRO A 41 8.17 -15.45 5.08
N ILE A 42 7.42 -16.54 4.88
CA ILE A 42 6.46 -16.64 3.78
C ILE A 42 5.29 -15.68 3.98
N ILE A 43 4.81 -15.52 5.22
CA ILE A 43 3.66 -14.65 5.54
C ILE A 43 4.05 -13.18 5.36
N GLU A 44 5.26 -12.81 5.78
CA GLU A 44 5.77 -11.45 5.54
C GLU A 44 5.79 -11.10 4.05
N ARG A 45 6.24 -12.03 3.20
CA ARG A 45 6.25 -11.81 1.74
C ARG A 45 4.84 -11.56 1.20
N PHE A 46 3.84 -12.30 1.66
CA PHE A 46 2.46 -12.06 1.27
C PHE A 46 1.99 -10.66 1.67
N ILE A 47 2.33 -10.19 2.87
CA ILE A 47 2.01 -8.83 3.32
C ILE A 47 2.66 -7.80 2.39
N TYR A 48 3.95 -7.95 2.07
CA TYR A 48 4.66 -7.01 1.20
C TYR A 48 4.11 -7.01 -0.23
N ILE A 49 3.74 -8.18 -0.77
CA ILE A 49 3.11 -8.29 -2.09
C ILE A 49 1.72 -7.63 -2.08
N ALA A 50 0.93 -7.82 -1.03
CA ALA A 50 -0.39 -7.19 -0.92
C ALA A 50 -0.26 -5.66 -0.91
N VAL A 51 0.66 -5.11 -0.10
CA VAL A 51 0.95 -3.66 -0.06
C VAL A 51 1.37 -3.16 -1.44
N PHE A 52 2.23 -3.89 -2.14
CA PHE A 52 2.67 -3.55 -3.50
C PHE A 52 1.49 -3.52 -4.49
N LEU A 53 0.59 -4.51 -4.46
CA LEU A 53 -0.61 -4.53 -5.30
C LEU A 53 -1.54 -3.34 -5.00
N GLY A 54 -1.71 -2.98 -3.72
CA GLY A 54 -2.47 -1.80 -3.33
C GLY A 54 -1.86 -0.50 -3.88
N ALA A 55 -0.52 -0.41 -3.90
CA ALA A 55 0.16 0.76 -4.47
C ALA A 55 -0.04 0.85 -5.98
N LEU A 56 -0.01 -0.29 -6.70
CA LEU A 56 -0.30 -0.32 -8.14
C LEU A 56 -1.74 0.09 -8.46
N ASP A 57 -2.71 -0.32 -7.65
CA ASP A 57 -4.10 0.08 -7.82
C ASP A 57 -4.30 1.59 -7.62
N LEU A 58 -3.70 2.16 -6.56
CA LEU A 58 -3.68 3.61 -6.34
C LEU A 58 -3.00 4.36 -7.48
N PHE A 59 -1.88 3.84 -7.99
CA PHE A 59 -1.19 4.42 -9.13
C PHE A 59 -2.09 4.41 -10.38
N SER A 60 -2.78 3.29 -10.65
CA SER A 60 -3.75 3.20 -11.75
C SER A 60 -4.93 4.17 -11.54
N LEU A 61 -5.39 4.36 -10.30
CA LEU A 61 -6.43 5.33 -9.97
C LEU A 61 -6.04 6.76 -10.38
N LEU A 62 -4.77 7.16 -10.21
CA LEU A 62 -4.31 8.49 -10.63
C LEU A 62 -4.54 8.74 -12.13
N PHE A 63 -4.30 7.71 -12.97
CA PHE A 63 -4.58 7.78 -14.41
C PHE A 63 -6.08 7.70 -14.71
N ARG A 64 -6.82 6.80 -14.05
CA ARG A 64 -8.29 6.68 -14.22
C ARG A 64 -9.02 7.98 -13.87
N CYS A 65 -8.51 8.70 -12.88
CA CYS A 65 -9.06 10.00 -12.47
C CYS A 65 -8.54 11.17 -13.31
N ASN A 66 -7.67 10.93 -14.30
CA ASN A 66 -7.00 11.95 -15.12
C ASN A 66 -6.28 13.02 -14.29
N LEU A 67 -5.86 12.70 -13.05
CA LEU A 67 -5.27 13.68 -12.11
C LEU A 67 -3.89 14.16 -12.54
N ILE A 68 -3.22 13.39 -13.40
CA ILE A 68 -1.88 13.68 -13.90
C ILE A 68 -1.94 14.32 -15.30
N MET A 69 -3.05 14.17 -16.03
CA MET A 69 -3.20 14.58 -17.42
C MET A 69 -4.07 15.84 -17.55
N ASP A 70 -3.78 16.87 -16.76
CA ASP A 70 -4.28 18.23 -17.04
C ASP A 70 -3.34 18.87 -18.06
N GLU A 71 -3.37 18.39 -19.30
CA GLU A 71 -2.85 19.16 -20.43
C GLU A 71 -3.97 20.09 -20.90
N ASN A 72 -3.88 21.36 -20.46
CA ASN A 72 -4.51 22.58 -21.01
C ASN A 72 -5.68 22.42 -21.99
#